data_AF-A0A5K1HCW4-F1
#
_entry.id   AF-A0A5K1HCW4-F1
#
_cell.length_a   1.000
_cell.length_b   1.000
_cell.length_c   1.000
_cell.angle_alpha   90.00
_cell.angle_beta   90.00
_cell.angle_gamma   90.00
#
_symmetry.space_group_name_H-M   'P 1'
#
loop_
_entity.id
_entity.type
_entity.pdbx_description
1 polymer ?
#
loop_
_entity_poly.entity_id
_entity_poly.type
_entity_poly.pdbx_seq_one_letter_code
_entity_poly.pdbx_strand_id
1 'polypeptide(L)'
;ENDIKVFTANIIYHLTDFFTKYVNEVREERKIKEGKEAVFPCVLKCVQIFRKNDPIVIGVDVENGVLKIGTPLVVYRERDPKDKNSQVDRVKIGVVESIEHNHKKLKEARKTTGS
;
A
#
# COMPACT_ATOMS: atom_id res chain seq x y z
N GLU A 1 -8.36 -34.91 6.69
CA GLU A 1 -9.69 -34.47 6.21
C GLU A 1 -9.48 -33.45 5.11
N ASN A 2 -10.23 -33.53 4.00
CA ASN A 2 -9.88 -32.86 2.72
C ASN A 2 -10.41 -31.42 2.55
N ASP A 3 -10.66 -30.69 3.64
CA ASP A 3 -11.10 -29.27 3.62
C ASP A 3 -12.28 -28.97 2.66
N ILE A 4 -13.28 -29.86 2.65
CA ILE A 4 -14.48 -29.74 1.82
C ILE A 4 -15.65 -29.28 2.69
N LYS A 5 -16.26 -28.13 2.32
CA LYS A 5 -17.45 -27.60 2.99
C LYS A 5 -18.73 -28.05 2.30
N VAL A 6 -19.63 -28.67 3.05
CA VAL A 6 -20.93 -29.19 2.56
C VAL A 6 -22.06 -28.30 3.10
N PHE A 7 -22.97 -27.88 2.21
CA PHE A 7 -24.16 -27.09 2.57
C PHE A 7 -25.43 -27.94 2.44
N THR A 8 -26.37 -27.80 3.37
CA THR A 8 -27.65 -28.51 3.36
C THR A 8 -28.77 -27.53 3.68
N ALA A 9 -29.85 -27.53 2.88
CA ALA A 9 -31.03 -26.70 3.12
C ALA A 9 -32.29 -27.33 2.51
N ASN A 10 -33.45 -26.99 3.07
CA ASN A 10 -34.76 -27.54 2.69
C ASN A 10 -35.39 -26.83 1.47
N ILE A 11 -34.83 -25.70 1.03
CA ILE A 11 -35.33 -24.89 -0.09
C ILE A 11 -34.12 -24.41 -0.90
N ILE A 12 -34.23 -24.45 -2.22
CA ILE A 12 -33.11 -24.23 -3.16
C ILE A 12 -32.42 -22.86 -3.01
N TYR A 13 -33.16 -21.78 -2.72
CA TYR A 13 -32.59 -20.42 -2.61
C TYR A 13 -31.55 -20.30 -1.49
N HIS A 14 -31.75 -21.01 -0.37
CA HIS A 14 -30.79 -21.01 0.74
C HIS A 14 -29.46 -21.66 0.35
N LEU A 15 -29.45 -22.66 -0.54
CA LEU A 15 -28.20 -23.25 -1.02
C LEU A 15 -27.39 -22.24 -1.84
N THR A 16 -28.04 -21.45 -2.69
CA THR A 16 -27.41 -20.38 -3.47
C THR A 16 -26.86 -19.28 -2.58
N ASP A 17 -27.61 -18.87 -1.55
CA ASP A 17 -27.18 -17.84 -0.60
C ASP A 17 -25.98 -18.31 0.22
N PHE A 18 -26.02 -19.55 0.75
CA PHE A 18 -24.90 -20.12 1.49
C PHE A 18 -23.64 -20.27 0.64
N PHE A 19 -23.78 -20.70 -0.62
CA PHE A 19 -22.67 -20.79 -1.55
C PHE A 19 -22.07 -19.42 -1.88
N THR A 20 -22.92 -18.45 -2.19
CA THR A 20 -22.48 -17.08 -2.53
C THR A 20 -21.77 -16.43 -1.36
N LYS A 21 -22.32 -16.58 -0.15
CA LYS A 21 -21.70 -16.11 1.09
C LYS A 21 -20.33 -16.74 1.29
N TYR A 22 -20.22 -18.06 1.18
CA TYR A 22 -18.95 -18.77 1.34
C TYR A 22 -17.90 -18.34 0.32
N VAL A 23 -18.27 -18.22 -0.96
CA VAL A 23 -17.34 -17.77 -2.02
C VAL A 23 -16.87 -16.34 -1.73
N ASN A 24 -17.74 -15.46 -1.26
CA ASN A 24 -17.37 -14.10 -0.88
C ASN A 24 -16.43 -14.08 0.32
N GLU A 25 -16.70 -14.89 1.35
CA GLU A 25 -15.81 -15.03 2.52
C GLU A 25 -14.42 -15.52 2.11
N VAL A 26 -14.33 -16.59 1.31
CA VAL A 26 -13.05 -17.12 0.82
C VAL A 26 -12.30 -16.10 -0.03
N ARG A 27 -13.01 -15.34 -0.89
CA ARG A 27 -12.39 -14.28 -1.70
C ARG A 27 -11.84 -13.15 -0.84
N GLU A 28 -12.59 -12.66 0.14
CA GLU A 28 -12.14 -11.60 1.02
C GLU A 28 -10.99 -12.07 1.93
N GLU A 29 -11.02 -13.31 2.43
CA GLU A 29 -9.89 -13.88 3.18
C GLU A 29 -8.60 -13.92 2.35
N ARG A 30 -8.68 -14.37 1.09
CA ARG A 30 -7.53 -14.38 0.17
C ARG A 30 -7.02 -12.97 -0.08
N LYS A 31 -7.93 -12.03 -0.37
CA LYS A 31 -7.61 -10.63 -0.61
C LYS A 31 -6.96 -9.96 0.60
N ILE A 32 -7.36 -10.28 1.83
CA ILE A 32 -6.73 -9.76 3.05
C ILE A 32 -5.35 -10.38 3.26
N LYS A 33 -5.18 -11.69 3.00
CA LYS A 33 -3.89 -12.37 3.13
C LYS A 33 -2.86 -11.82 2.13
N GLU A 34 -3.23 -11.77 0.85
CA GLU A 34 -2.37 -11.29 -0.24
C GLU A 34 -2.22 -9.76 -0.23
N GLY A 35 -3.26 -9.04 0.19
CA GLY A 35 -3.27 -7.57 0.23
C GLY A 35 -2.25 -6.95 1.17
N LYS A 36 -1.68 -7.72 2.11
CA LYS A 36 -0.58 -7.25 2.97
C LYS A 36 0.75 -7.13 2.23
N GLU A 37 0.98 -7.93 1.18
CA GLU A 37 2.18 -7.86 0.35
C GLU A 37 2.01 -6.91 -0.84
N ALA A 38 0.77 -6.54 -1.16
CA ALA A 38 0.46 -5.68 -2.30
C ALA A 38 0.96 -4.24 -2.06
N VAL A 39 1.95 -3.82 -2.87
CA VAL A 39 2.42 -2.43 -2.90
C VAL A 39 1.64 -1.64 -3.94
N PHE A 40 0.90 -0.62 -3.49
CA PHE A 40 0.23 0.32 -4.38
C PHE A 40 1.23 1.37 -4.89
N PRO A 41 1.22 1.71 -6.19
CA PRO A 41 2.13 2.70 -6.73
C PRO A 41 1.76 4.12 -6.26
N CYS A 42 2.78 4.91 -5.95
CA CYS A 42 2.65 6.33 -5.67
C CYS A 42 3.88 7.12 -6.14
N VAL A 43 3.66 8.38 -6.48
CA VAL A 43 4.74 9.36 -6.73
C VAL A 43 4.62 10.43 -5.67
N LEU A 44 5.73 10.70 -4.98
CA LEU A 44 5.80 11.64 -3.88
C LEU A 44 6.76 12.77 -4.23
N LYS A 45 6.38 13.99 -3.85
CA LYS A 45 7.26 15.15 -3.89
C LYS A 45 7.66 15.53 -2.48
N CYS A 46 8.96 15.63 -2.22
CA CYS A 46 9.47 16.09 -0.94
C CYS A 46 9.25 17.60 -0.79
N VAL A 47 8.53 18.01 0.27
CA VAL A 47 8.26 19.41 0.60
C VAL A 47 9.24 19.90 1.67
N GLN A 48 9.37 19.15 2.76
CA GLN A 48 10.21 19.53 3.89
C GLN A 48 10.76 18.29 4.60
N ILE A 49 11.99 18.39 5.10
CA ILE A 49 12.59 17.34 5.93
C ILE A 49 12.57 17.81 7.38
N PHE A 50 11.84 17.09 8.24
CA PHE A 50 11.76 17.37 9.68
C PHE A 50 12.85 16.62 10.45
N ARG A 51 13.13 15.37 10.08
CA ARG A 51 14.16 14.54 10.71
C ARG A 51 14.88 13.70 9.66
N LYS A 52 16.21 13.76 9.66
CA LYS A 52 17.07 13.09 8.66
C LYS A 52 17.42 11.65 9.02
N ASN A 53 17.45 11.31 10.30
CA ASN A 53 17.92 10.00 10.78
C ASN A 53 16.98 9.45 11.85
N ASP A 54 16.68 8.15 11.70
CA ASP A 54 16.00 7.21 12.60
C ASP A 54 15.11 7.79 13.72
N PRO A 55 13.77 7.86 13.51
CA PRO A 55 13.05 7.65 12.25
C PRO A 55 13.21 8.85 11.30
N ILE A 56 13.22 8.57 9.99
CA ILE A 56 13.18 9.60 8.96
C ILE A 56 11.77 10.22 8.94
N VAL A 57 11.67 11.56 9.03
CA VAL A 57 10.39 12.27 8.99
C VAL A 57 10.43 13.33 7.89
N ILE A 58 9.61 13.14 6.87
CA ILE A 58 9.57 13.97 5.66
C ILE A 58 8.13 14.39 5.40
N GLY A 59 7.91 15.70 5.25
CA GLY A 59 6.68 16.25 4.68
C GLY A 59 6.70 16.05 3.17
N VAL A 60 5.68 15.36 2.66
CA VAL A 60 5.56 14.99 1.25
C VAL A 60 4.17 15.33 0.71
N ASP A 61 4.13 15.73 -0.56
CA ASP A 61 2.90 15.82 -1.34
C ASP A 61 2.75 14.55 -2.17
N VAL A 62 1.53 13.99 -2.23
CA VAL A 62 1.24 12.84 -3.09
C VAL A 62 0.86 13.36 -4.48
N GLU A 63 1.79 13.29 -5.43
CA GLU A 63 1.54 13.77 -6.80
C GLU A 63 0.62 12.84 -7.58
N ASN A 64 0.82 11.52 -7.43
CA ASN A 64 0.05 10.48 -8.12
C ASN A 64 -0.07 9.22 -7.25
N GLY A 65 -1.14 8.45 -7.47
CA GLY A 65 -1.35 7.16 -6.82
C GLY A 65 -1.77 7.26 -5.35
N VAL A 66 -1.38 6.27 -4.55
CA VAL A 66 -1.82 6.13 -3.15
C VAL A 66 -0.64 5.75 -2.27
N LEU A 67 -0.31 6.62 -1.31
CA LEU A 67 0.65 6.30 -0.27
C LEU A 67 -0.06 5.52 0.84
N LYS A 68 0.48 4.37 1.24
CA LYS A 68 -0.04 3.56 2.34
C LYS A 68 1.06 3.22 3.33
N ILE A 69 0.66 2.94 4.56
CA ILE A 69 1.56 2.28 5.52
C ILE A 69 2.01 0.94 4.93
N GLY A 70 3.30 0.64 5.05
CA GLY A 70 3.92 -0.54 4.45
C GLY A 70 4.47 -0.32 3.04
N THR A 71 4.22 0.83 2.40
CA THR A 71 4.80 1.12 1.08
C THR A 71 6.33 1.30 1.18
N PRO A 72 7.15 0.51 0.45
CA PRO A 72 8.59 0.74 0.36
C PRO A 72 8.90 1.97 -0.50
N LEU A 73 9.78 2.85 -0.02
CA LEU A 73 10.18 4.09 -0.70
C LEU A 73 11.58 3.99 -1.30
N VAL A 74 11.67 4.46 -2.54
CA VAL A 74 12.91 4.54 -3.32
C VAL A 74 13.03 5.93 -3.92
N VAL A 75 14.23 6.48 -3.91
CA VAL A 75 14.59 7.68 -4.65
C VAL A 75 15.50 7.29 -5.80
N TYR A 76 15.17 7.77 -6.99
CA TYR A 76 16.02 7.67 -8.17
C TYR A 76 16.86 8.93 -8.25
N ARG A 77 18.18 8.80 -8.19
CA ARG A 77 19.09 9.92 -8.50
C ARG A 77 19.37 9.89 -9.99
N GLU A 78 19.08 11.00 -10.65
CA GLU A 78 19.39 11.16 -12.06
C GLU A 78 20.91 11.07 -12.29
N ARG A 79 21.29 10.64 -13.50
CA ARG A 79 22.69 10.66 -13.94
C ARG A 79 23.21 12.09 -13.84
N ASP A 80 24.40 12.27 -13.25
CA ASP A 80 25.10 13.55 -13.34
C ASP A 80 25.45 13.82 -14.82
N PRO A 81 24.92 14.90 -15.44
CA PRO A 81 25.21 15.21 -16.83
C PRO A 81 26.70 15.43 -17.12
N LYS A 82 27.51 15.72 -16.09
CA LYS A 82 28.95 15.99 -16.20
C LYS A 82 29.80 14.72 -16.11
N ASP A 83 29.27 13.65 -15.53
CA ASP A 83 29.97 12.37 -15.40
C ASP A 83 29.35 11.33 -16.35
N LYS A 84 30.05 11.04 -17.46
CA LYS A 84 29.61 10.07 -18.47
C LYS A 84 29.52 8.64 -17.93
N ASN A 85 30.16 8.35 -16.80
CA ASN A 85 30.10 7.05 -16.12
C ASN A 85 29.04 7.01 -15.01
N SER A 86 28.35 8.13 -14.74
CA SER A 86 27.28 8.18 -13.74
C SER A 86 26.09 7.31 -14.18
N GLN A 87 25.72 6.38 -13.32
CA GLN A 87 24.58 5.50 -13.49
C GLN A 87 23.40 6.02 -12.66
N VAL A 88 22.18 5.68 -13.07
CA VAL A 88 20.97 5.97 -12.28
C VAL A 88 21.06 5.17 -10.99
N ASP A 89 21.33 5.87 -9.89
CA ASP A 89 21.44 5.28 -8.57
C ASP A 89 20.04 5.16 -7.94
N ARG A 90 19.76 4.01 -7.34
CA ARG A 90 18.48 3.71 -6.69
C ARG A 90 18.71 3.58 -5.20
N VAL A 91 18.36 4.63 -4.46
CA VAL A 91 18.51 4.65 -3.01
C VAL A 91 17.21 4.19 -2.37
N LYS A 92 17.23 3.02 -1.72
CA LYS A 92 16.13 2.58 -0.85
C LYS A 92 16.15 3.43 0.42
N ILE A 93 15.05 4.13 0.70
CA ILE A 93 14.91 4.96 1.90
C ILE A 93 14.46 4.12 3.08
N GLY A 94 13.46 3.25 2.86
CA GLY A 94 12.85 2.43 3.90
C GLY A 94 11.41 2.07 3.57
N VAL A 95 10.64 1.70 4.60
CA VAL A 95 9.21 1.38 4.51
C VAL A 95 8.42 2.42 5.31
N VAL A 96 7.29 2.88 4.79
CA VAL A 96 6.42 3.83 5.49
C VAL A 96 5.81 3.19 6.73
N GLU A 97 6.18 3.67 7.91
CA GLU A 97 5.63 3.18 9.18
C GLU A 97 4.35 3.92 9.60
N SER A 98 4.28 5.23 9.37
CA SER A 98 3.13 6.06 9.74
C SER A 98 2.95 7.24 8.81
N ILE A 99 1.71 7.69 8.65
CA ILE A 99 1.33 8.87 7.88
C ILE A 99 0.53 9.80 8.81
N GLU A 100 0.85 11.09 8.78
CA GLU A 100 0.16 12.11 9.56
C GLU A 100 -0.19 13.31 8.67
N HIS A 101 -1.38 13.87 8.87
CA HIS A 101 -1.78 15.14 8.27
C HIS A 101 -2.54 15.94 9.33
N ASN A 102 -2.11 17.18 9.59
CA ASN A 102 -2.70 18.05 10.62
C ASN A 102 -2.88 17.37 11.98
N HIS A 103 -1.84 16.69 12.47
CA HIS A 103 -1.84 15.94 13.75
C HIS A 103 -2.82 14.77 13.84
N LYS A 104 -3.35 14.32 12.70
CA LYS A 104 -4.20 13.14 12.61
C LYS A 104 -3.48 12.03 11.85
N LYS A 105 -3.45 10.84 12.47
CA LYS A 105 -2.90 9.63 11.84
C LYS A 105 -3.80 9.19 10.69
N LEU A 106 -3.19 8.87 9.55
CA LEU A 106 -3.86 8.38 8.36
C LEU A 106 -3.41 6.96 8.04
N LYS A 107 -4.31 6.16 7.45
CA LYS A 107 -3.99 4.83 6.91
C LYS A 107 -3.46 4.90 5.48
N GLU A 108 -3.93 5.88 4.72
CA GLU A 108 -3.50 6.17 3.35
C GLU A 108 -3.60 7.66 3.05
N ALA A 109 -2.83 8.13 2.07
CA ALA A 109 -2.88 9.49 1.52
C ALA A 109 -2.91 9.46 -0.01
N ARG A 110 -3.67 10.38 -0.61
CA ARG A 110 -3.81 10.56 -2.07
C ARG A 110 -3.71 12.03 -2.41
N LYS A 111 -3.49 12.34 -3.69
CA LYS A 111 -3.48 13.72 -4.20
C LYS A 111 -4.69 14.57 -3.76
N THR A 112 -5.87 13.96 -3.71
CA THR A 112 -7.13 14.65 -3.35
C THR A 112 -7.34 14.81 -1.85
N THR A 113 -6.61 14.07 -1.02
CA THR A 113 -6.79 14.00 0.45
C THR A 113 -5.61 14.55 1.22
N GLY A 114 -4.46 14.76 0.57
CA GLY A 114 -3.24 15.30 1.17
C GLY A 114 -2.58 16.30 0.23
N SER A 115 -3.01 17.55 0.37
CA SER A 115 -2.15 18.74 0.26
C SER A 115 -2.14 19.37 1.64
#